data_AF-A0A673J4G5-F1
#
_entry.id   AF-A0A673J4G5-F1
#
_cell.length_a   1.000
_cell.length_b   1.000
_cell.length_c   1.000
_cell.angle_alpha   90.00
_cell.angle_beta   90.00
_cell.angle_gamma   90.00
#
_symmetry.space_group_name_H-M   'P 1'
#
loop_
_entity.id
_entity.type
_entity.pdbx_description
1 polymer ?
#
loop_
_entity_poly.entity_id
_entity_poly.type
_entity_poly.pdbx_seq_one_letter_code
_entity_poly.pdbx_strand_id
1 'polypeptide(L)'
;MEKFEVYVFTALCSINFLISCLLFSKITREQRDPYMDEIFHVPQAQKYCEGKFNEWDPMITTLPGLYLESVGLIRPLVWLADLKGSVVCSTAMLRFINLLFNSGNLYIIYLIICRLHMKDKSRSATRRMFSALALSTFPVLYFFTFLYYTDAGSTFFTLFMYLMALYGSHKAAALLGICAVLFRQTNIIWVAFCAGTVVAQKMDESWRTEWKKRDEKSPSQVPLTINGAMRVMRFLLEFLKTPNNIKAVVLSTWPYIAAAVLFVFFVVLNDGIVVGDRSSHEACLNFPQIFYFLSFTLIFSLPTSLSYQRVVRFQQSLRKQPLVYAVLMTFFLFLVWKFTFVHKYLLADNRHFPFYVWKRIFQRHELVRFLLVPGYMFAAWNFLDTLRSKSLFWFLVFSACLVAATVPQKLLEFRYFILPYLLYRVHIPVPSLPRLLLEFGLYTVVNAATVYIFINKTFQWPDSTAAQRFMW
;
A
#
# COMPACT_ATOMS: atom_id res chain seq x y z
N MET A 1 -8.62 26.39 -0.96
CA MET A 1 -9.37 25.97 -2.17
C MET A 1 -10.28 27.11 -2.53
N GLU A 2 -10.30 27.51 -3.79
CA GLU A 2 -11.33 28.44 -4.26
C GLU A 2 -12.71 27.76 -4.10
N LYS A 3 -13.77 28.52 -3.81
CA LYS A 3 -15.11 27.95 -3.57
C LYS A 3 -15.55 27.00 -4.69
N PHE A 4 -15.20 27.31 -5.93
CA PHE A 4 -15.47 26.47 -7.11
C PHE A 4 -14.80 25.09 -7.05
N GLU A 5 -13.54 25.02 -6.64
CA GLU A 5 -12.82 23.74 -6.50
C GLU A 5 -13.48 22.81 -5.49
N VAL A 6 -14.01 23.38 -4.40
CA VAL A 6 -14.72 22.62 -3.37
C VAL A 6 -15.98 21.99 -3.96
N TYR A 7 -16.79 22.75 -4.71
CA TYR A 7 -18.00 22.20 -5.34
C TYR A 7 -17.69 21.09 -6.34
N VAL A 8 -16.67 21.26 -7.18
CA VAL A 8 -16.26 20.25 -8.17
C VAL A 8 -15.78 18.98 -7.45
N PHE A 9 -14.97 19.12 -6.41
CA PHE A 9 -14.48 17.97 -5.67
C PHE A 9 -15.59 17.24 -4.90
N THR A 10 -16.51 17.97 -4.27
CA THR A 10 -17.68 17.37 -3.61
C THR A 10 -18.54 16.60 -4.60
N ALA A 11 -18.82 17.18 -5.79
CA ALA A 11 -19.54 16.47 -6.84
C ALA A 11 -18.81 15.19 -7.28
N LEU A 12 -17.48 15.25 -7.41
CA LEU A 12 -16.66 14.10 -7.74
C LEU A 12 -16.75 12.99 -6.67
N CYS A 13 -16.66 13.35 -5.39
CA CYS A 13 -16.86 12.42 -4.28
C CYS A 13 -18.24 11.76 -4.32
N SER A 14 -19.30 12.54 -4.56
CA SER A 14 -20.68 12.03 -4.66
C SER A 14 -20.86 11.09 -5.83
N ILE A 15 -20.31 11.41 -7.01
CA ILE A 15 -20.38 10.54 -8.20
C ILE A 15 -19.61 9.23 -7.95
N ASN A 16 -18.40 9.31 -7.40
CA ASN A 16 -17.61 8.12 -7.06
C ASN A 16 -18.35 7.23 -6.06
N PHE A 17 -18.96 7.83 -5.03
CA PHE A 17 -19.76 7.09 -4.06
C PHE A 17 -21.00 6.45 -4.70
N LEU A 18 -21.74 7.17 -5.54
CA LEU A 18 -22.90 6.63 -6.25
C LEU A 18 -22.52 5.43 -7.14
N ILE A 19 -21.46 5.55 -7.95
CA ILE A 19 -20.97 4.46 -8.79
C ILE A 19 -20.54 3.27 -7.92
N SER A 20 -19.84 3.52 -6.83
CA SER A 20 -19.44 2.47 -5.87
C SER A 20 -20.67 1.77 -5.27
N CYS A 21 -21.73 2.50 -4.90
CA CYS A 21 -22.97 1.93 -4.39
C CYS A 21 -23.71 1.09 -5.43
N LEU A 22 -23.74 1.51 -6.70
CA LEU A 22 -24.36 0.73 -7.79
C LEU A 22 -23.61 -0.59 -8.02
N LEU A 23 -22.28 -0.55 -8.06
CA LEU A 23 -21.45 -1.76 -8.18
C LEU A 23 -21.59 -2.66 -6.96
N PHE A 24 -21.57 -2.08 -5.76
CA PHE A 24 -21.78 -2.78 -4.50
C PHE A 24 -23.13 -3.51 -4.47
N SER A 25 -24.21 -2.84 -4.88
CA SER A 25 -25.54 -3.43 -4.95
C SER A 25 -25.57 -4.64 -5.89
N LYS A 26 -24.94 -4.50 -7.06
CA LYS A 26 -24.81 -5.60 -8.02
C LYS A 26 -23.99 -6.76 -7.46
N ILE A 27 -22.81 -6.50 -6.89
CA ILE A 27 -21.93 -7.54 -6.31
C ILE A 27 -22.63 -8.26 -5.16
N THR A 28 -23.24 -7.51 -4.24
CA THR A 28 -23.94 -8.07 -3.07
C THR A 28 -25.16 -8.89 -3.46
N ARG A 29 -25.85 -8.51 -4.55
CA ARG A 29 -26.98 -9.30 -5.07
C ARG A 29 -26.53 -10.66 -5.61
N GLU A 30 -25.37 -10.71 -6.28
CA GLU A 30 -24.82 -11.91 -6.92
C GLU A 30 -24.06 -12.80 -5.93
N GLN A 31 -23.46 -12.22 -4.90
CA GLN A 31 -22.76 -12.92 -3.82
C GLN A 31 -23.34 -12.49 -2.48
N ARG A 32 -24.49 -13.07 -2.08
CA ARG A 32 -25.17 -12.71 -0.83
C ARG A 32 -24.44 -13.24 0.40
N ASP A 33 -24.00 -14.48 0.32
CA ASP A 33 -23.33 -15.18 1.41
C ASP A 33 -21.88 -14.71 1.55
N PRO A 34 -21.31 -14.78 2.77
CA PRO A 34 -19.89 -14.53 3.00
C PRO A 34 -19.02 -15.35 2.03
N TYR A 35 -18.11 -14.68 1.36
CA TYR A 35 -17.22 -15.29 0.38
C TYR A 35 -15.77 -15.29 0.89
N MET A 36 -15.06 -16.41 0.72
CA MET A 36 -13.64 -16.53 1.09
C MET A 36 -13.40 -16.24 2.58
N ASP A 37 -12.52 -15.29 2.90
CA ASP A 37 -12.17 -14.95 4.28
C ASP A 37 -13.37 -14.35 5.02
N GLU A 38 -14.38 -13.82 4.31
CA GLU A 38 -15.61 -13.34 4.95
C GLU A 38 -16.33 -14.44 5.73
N ILE A 39 -16.14 -15.72 5.38
CA ILE A 39 -16.71 -16.86 6.12
C ILE A 39 -16.22 -16.84 7.58
N PHE A 40 -15.03 -16.32 7.85
CA PHE A 40 -14.51 -16.12 9.20
C PHE A 40 -14.82 -14.70 9.71
N HIS A 41 -14.65 -13.67 8.87
CA HIS A 41 -14.79 -12.28 9.31
C HIS A 41 -16.25 -11.87 9.62
N VAL A 42 -17.24 -12.32 8.84
CA VAL A 42 -18.64 -11.92 9.02
C VAL A 42 -19.24 -12.50 10.31
N PRO A 43 -19.14 -13.82 10.60
CA PRO A 43 -19.63 -14.36 11.87
C PRO A 43 -18.92 -13.73 13.08
N GLN A 44 -17.61 -13.46 12.99
CA GLN A 44 -16.89 -12.78 14.06
C GLN A 44 -17.42 -11.38 14.33
N ALA A 45 -17.69 -10.59 13.28
CA ALA A 45 -18.29 -9.27 13.42
C ALA A 45 -19.70 -9.35 14.05
N GLN A 46 -20.50 -10.35 13.66
CA GLN A 46 -21.84 -10.58 14.21
C GLN A 46 -21.81 -10.91 15.71
N LYS A 47 -20.84 -11.73 16.16
CA LYS A 47 -20.61 -11.98 17.60
C LYS A 47 -20.31 -10.70 18.37
N TYR A 48 -19.45 -9.83 17.82
CA TYR A 48 -19.17 -8.53 18.44
C TYR A 48 -20.39 -7.62 18.42
N CYS A 49 -21.20 -7.68 17.35
CA CYS A 49 -22.47 -6.98 17.32
C CYS A 49 -23.37 -7.46 18.46
N GLU A 50 -23.42 -8.75 18.79
CA GLU A 50 -24.16 -9.30 19.95
C GLU A 50 -23.55 -8.96 21.32
N GLY A 51 -22.41 -8.27 21.37
CA GLY A 51 -21.71 -7.92 22.62
C GLY A 51 -20.74 -9.01 23.12
N LYS A 52 -20.53 -10.09 22.34
CA LYS A 52 -19.61 -11.18 22.67
C LYS A 52 -18.17 -10.85 22.26
N PHE A 53 -17.57 -9.85 22.91
CA PHE A 53 -16.20 -9.41 22.62
C PHE A 53 -15.10 -10.38 23.09
N ASN A 54 -15.46 -11.37 23.91
CA ASN A 54 -14.52 -12.36 24.46
C ASN A 54 -14.37 -13.60 23.56
N GLU A 55 -15.15 -13.72 22.48
CA GLU A 55 -15.05 -14.84 21.54
C GLU A 55 -14.20 -14.47 20.33
N TRP A 56 -13.32 -15.38 19.90
CA TRP A 56 -12.45 -15.17 18.73
C TRP A 56 -12.36 -16.44 17.88
N ASP A 57 -12.55 -16.31 16.57
CA ASP A 57 -12.33 -17.41 15.62
C ASP A 57 -10.81 -17.62 15.40
N PRO A 58 -10.29 -18.83 15.68
CA PRO A 58 -8.85 -19.11 15.60
C PRO A 58 -8.27 -19.04 14.18
N MET A 59 -9.11 -19.08 13.14
CA MET A 59 -8.66 -18.94 11.75
C MET A 59 -8.36 -17.49 11.36
N ILE A 60 -8.82 -16.51 12.15
CA ILE A 60 -8.57 -15.09 11.90
C ILE A 60 -7.16 -14.73 12.34
N THR A 61 -6.34 -14.33 11.36
CA THR A 61 -4.94 -13.96 11.58
C THR A 61 -4.73 -12.47 11.84
N THR A 62 -5.73 -11.63 11.56
CA THR A 62 -5.69 -10.16 11.74
C THR A 62 -6.10 -9.72 13.14
N LEU A 63 -5.89 -8.44 13.46
CA LEU A 63 -6.38 -7.83 14.71
C LEU A 63 -7.87 -7.40 14.57
N PRO A 64 -8.57 -7.09 15.67
CA PRO A 64 -10.03 -6.88 15.67
C PRO A 64 -10.51 -5.55 15.07
N GLY A 65 -9.64 -4.74 14.47
CA GLY A 65 -9.95 -3.37 14.05
C GLY A 65 -11.13 -3.25 13.10
N LEU A 66 -11.26 -4.17 12.14
CA LEU A 66 -12.39 -4.21 11.20
C LEU A 66 -13.74 -4.36 11.95
N TYR A 67 -13.78 -5.23 12.95
CA TYR A 67 -15.00 -5.52 13.72
C TYR A 67 -15.34 -4.40 14.69
N LEU A 68 -14.33 -3.91 15.42
CA LEU A 68 -14.50 -2.82 16.38
C LEU A 68 -15.03 -1.57 15.69
N GLU A 69 -14.47 -1.20 14.54
CA GLU A 69 -14.98 -0.07 13.77
C GLU A 69 -16.39 -0.33 13.24
N SER A 70 -16.65 -1.51 12.68
CA SER A 70 -17.97 -1.84 12.14
C SER A 70 -19.06 -1.75 13.21
N VAL A 71 -18.82 -2.34 14.39
CA VAL A 71 -19.76 -2.26 15.51
C VAL A 71 -19.86 -0.83 16.05
N GLY A 72 -18.73 -0.14 16.18
CA GLY A 72 -18.64 1.25 16.65
C GLY A 72 -19.40 2.24 15.76
N LEU A 73 -19.54 1.96 14.46
CA LEU A 73 -20.36 2.76 13.55
C LEU A 73 -21.82 2.28 13.49
N ILE A 74 -22.04 0.96 13.36
CA ILE A 74 -23.38 0.40 13.15
C ILE A 74 -24.27 0.58 14.39
N ARG A 75 -23.76 0.30 15.60
CA ARG A 75 -24.57 0.32 16.82
C ARG A 75 -25.13 1.73 17.14
N PRO A 76 -24.34 2.82 17.13
CA PRO A 76 -24.88 4.17 17.32
C PRO A 76 -25.89 4.56 16.24
N LEU A 77 -25.63 4.22 14.97
CA LEU A 77 -26.55 4.53 13.88
C LEU A 77 -27.90 3.82 14.02
N VAL A 78 -27.87 2.54 14.37
CA VAL A 78 -29.07 1.73 14.63
C VAL A 78 -29.86 2.28 15.82
N TRP A 79 -29.18 2.68 16.88
CA TRP A 79 -29.80 3.31 18.04
C TRP A 79 -30.43 4.67 17.69
N LEU A 80 -29.75 5.51 16.91
CA LEU A 80 -30.27 6.81 16.46
C LEU A 80 -31.46 6.69 15.49
N ALA A 81 -31.47 5.66 14.65
CA ALA A 81 -32.51 5.45 13.63
C ALA A 81 -33.69 4.58 14.10
N ASP A 82 -33.73 4.18 15.37
CA ASP A 82 -34.69 3.22 15.98
C ASP A 82 -34.91 1.95 15.13
N LEU A 83 -33.84 1.46 14.48
CA LEU A 83 -33.89 0.28 13.64
C LEU A 83 -33.91 -0.98 14.54
N LYS A 84 -35.06 -1.64 14.64
CA LYS A 84 -35.22 -2.88 15.40
C LYS A 84 -35.11 -4.10 14.49
N GLY A 85 -34.40 -5.14 14.93
CA GLY A 85 -34.38 -6.46 14.27
C GLY A 85 -32.99 -7.04 14.01
N SER A 86 -32.95 -8.27 13.47
CA SER A 86 -31.74 -9.05 13.13
C SER A 86 -31.01 -8.55 11.87
N VAL A 87 -31.47 -7.46 11.25
CA VAL A 87 -30.81 -6.81 10.09
C VAL A 87 -29.53 -6.07 10.50
N VAL A 88 -29.39 -5.80 11.81
CA VAL A 88 -28.22 -5.18 12.43
C VAL A 88 -27.02 -6.13 12.25
N CYS A 89 -26.02 -5.68 11.49
CA CYS A 89 -24.82 -6.45 11.11
C CYS A 89 -25.04 -7.61 10.12
N SER A 90 -25.99 -7.47 9.20
CA SER A 90 -26.01 -8.30 7.99
C SER A 90 -24.70 -8.18 7.18
N THR A 91 -24.37 -9.20 6.39
CA THR A 91 -23.20 -9.19 5.50
C THR A 91 -23.14 -7.93 4.63
N ALA A 92 -24.29 -7.50 4.09
CA ALA A 92 -24.37 -6.28 3.29
C ALA A 92 -24.01 -5.02 4.09
N MET A 93 -24.51 -4.88 5.33
CA MET A 93 -24.20 -3.73 6.18
C MET A 93 -22.72 -3.70 6.56
N LEU A 94 -22.14 -4.86 6.85
CA LEU A 94 -20.71 -4.99 7.16
C LEU A 94 -19.86 -4.59 5.95
N ARG A 95 -20.15 -5.12 4.76
CA ARG A 95 -19.47 -4.71 3.52
C ARG A 95 -19.63 -3.22 3.21
N PHE A 96 -20.77 -2.62 3.56
CA PHE A 96 -21.01 -1.19 3.34
C PHE A 96 -20.02 -0.29 4.09
N ILE A 97 -19.47 -0.73 5.23
CA ILE A 97 -18.40 -0.02 5.95
C ILE A 97 -17.17 0.21 5.05
N ASN A 98 -16.83 -0.76 4.20
CA ASN A 98 -15.71 -0.59 3.27
C ASN A 98 -15.97 0.44 2.17
N LEU A 99 -17.23 0.66 1.77
CA LEU A 99 -17.56 1.78 0.86
C LEU A 99 -17.33 3.14 1.52
N LEU A 100 -17.61 3.27 2.83
CA LEU A 100 -17.32 4.50 3.57
C LEU A 100 -15.82 4.76 3.61
N PHE A 101 -15.01 3.71 3.85
CA PHE A 101 -13.57 3.82 3.77
C PHE A 101 -13.07 4.20 2.38
N ASN A 102 -13.69 3.72 1.30
CA ASN A 102 -13.33 4.13 -0.06
C ASN A 102 -13.58 5.62 -0.31
N SER A 103 -14.72 6.16 0.14
CA SER A 103 -14.98 7.61 0.11
C SER A 103 -13.96 8.40 0.93
N GLY A 104 -13.63 7.89 2.12
CA GLY A 104 -12.57 8.44 2.96
C GLY A 104 -11.20 8.40 2.28
N ASN A 105 -10.84 7.31 1.62
CA ASN A 105 -9.59 7.14 0.90
C ASN A 105 -9.45 8.18 -0.22
N LEU A 106 -10.49 8.39 -1.04
CA LEU A 106 -10.51 9.45 -2.05
C LEU A 106 -10.21 10.83 -1.43
N TYR A 107 -10.90 11.15 -0.33
CA TYR A 107 -10.75 12.42 0.36
C TYR A 107 -9.33 12.61 0.92
N ILE A 108 -8.82 11.61 1.65
CA ILE A 108 -7.50 11.66 2.27
C ILE A 108 -6.38 11.70 1.22
N ILE A 109 -6.47 10.92 0.14
CA ILE A 109 -5.50 10.95 -0.96
C ILE A 109 -5.44 12.35 -1.58
N TYR A 110 -6.60 12.98 -1.82
CA TYR A 110 -6.65 14.34 -2.34
C TYR A 110 -5.95 15.34 -1.41
N LEU A 111 -6.18 15.26 -0.09
CA LEU A 111 -5.51 16.11 0.89
C LEU A 111 -4.00 15.87 0.93
N ILE A 112 -3.54 14.62 0.87
CA ILE A 112 -2.12 14.27 0.80
C ILE A 112 -1.48 14.89 -0.45
N ILE A 113 -2.11 14.74 -1.63
CA ILE A 113 -1.59 15.30 -2.88
C ILE A 113 -1.53 16.83 -2.79
N CYS A 114 -2.57 17.48 -2.26
CA CYS A 114 -2.58 18.92 -2.04
C CYS A 114 -1.43 19.36 -1.13
N ARG A 115 -1.16 18.62 -0.06
CA ARG A 115 -0.10 18.94 0.90
C ARG A 115 1.30 18.73 0.31
N LEU A 116 1.52 17.62 -0.39
CA LEU A 116 2.83 17.28 -0.98
C LEU A 116 3.21 18.18 -2.16
N HIS A 117 2.23 18.61 -2.96
CA HIS A 117 2.45 19.36 -4.20
C HIS A 117 2.03 20.83 -4.12
N MET A 118 1.89 21.37 -2.91
CA MET A 118 1.41 22.75 -2.65
C MET A 118 2.24 23.85 -3.32
N LYS A 119 3.55 23.62 -3.55
CA LYS A 119 4.45 24.59 -4.18
C LYS A 119 4.33 24.68 -5.70
N ASP A 120 3.66 23.72 -6.34
CA ASP A 120 3.50 23.63 -7.78
C ASP A 120 2.26 24.47 -8.22
N LYS A 121 2.27 25.78 -7.91
CA LYS A 121 1.14 26.72 -8.04
C LYS A 121 0.58 26.82 -9.47
N SER A 122 1.35 26.44 -10.48
CA SER A 122 0.96 26.49 -11.90
C SER A 122 0.07 25.32 -12.36
N ARG A 123 -0.12 24.27 -11.54
CA ARG A 123 -0.74 23.01 -11.96
C ARG A 123 -2.12 22.78 -11.35
N SER A 124 -3.14 23.17 -12.14
CA SER A 124 -4.58 22.89 -12.08
C SER A 124 -5.04 21.89 -11.00
N ALA A 125 -5.91 22.35 -10.09
CA ALA A 125 -6.57 21.52 -9.08
C ALA A 125 -7.29 20.31 -9.67
N THR A 126 -7.79 20.41 -10.91
CA THR A 126 -8.34 19.31 -11.69
C THR A 126 -7.37 18.13 -11.76
N ARG A 127 -6.06 18.35 -11.97
CA ARG A 127 -5.07 17.26 -12.00
C ARG A 127 -4.93 16.57 -10.65
N ARG A 128 -5.00 17.32 -9.55
CA ARG A 128 -4.96 16.76 -8.19
C ARG A 128 -6.21 15.93 -7.90
N MET A 129 -7.38 16.44 -8.27
CA MET A 129 -8.66 15.72 -8.13
C MET A 129 -8.67 14.43 -8.95
N PHE A 130 -8.29 14.48 -10.24
CA PHE A 130 -8.22 13.29 -11.08
C PHE A 130 -7.16 12.29 -10.61
N SER A 131 -6.02 12.76 -10.13
CA SER A 131 -5.02 11.86 -9.55
C SER A 131 -5.53 11.19 -8.28
N ALA A 132 -6.29 11.89 -7.43
CA ALA A 132 -6.89 11.29 -6.25
C ALA A 132 -7.97 10.27 -6.62
N LEU A 133 -8.82 10.58 -7.60
CA LEU A 133 -9.83 9.68 -8.14
C LEU A 133 -9.21 8.40 -8.71
N ALA A 134 -8.18 8.53 -9.55
CA ALA A 134 -7.50 7.36 -10.11
C ALA A 134 -6.90 6.48 -9.00
N LEU A 135 -6.29 7.07 -7.97
CA LEU A 135 -5.71 6.30 -6.89
C LEU A 135 -6.76 5.69 -5.94
N SER A 136 -7.92 6.32 -5.74
CA SER A 136 -9.01 5.71 -4.97
C SER A 136 -9.68 4.56 -5.71
N THR A 137 -9.72 4.60 -7.04
CA THR A 137 -10.21 3.50 -7.89
C THR A 137 -9.10 2.53 -8.30
N PHE A 138 -7.98 2.52 -7.57
CA PHE A 138 -6.87 1.62 -7.83
C PHE A 138 -7.34 0.14 -7.83
N PRO A 139 -7.11 -0.66 -8.89
CA PRO A 139 -7.95 -1.84 -9.10
C PRO A 139 -7.94 -2.90 -8.02
N VAL A 140 -6.79 -3.15 -7.40
CA VAL A 140 -6.68 -4.13 -6.32
C VAL A 140 -7.48 -3.65 -5.11
N LEU A 141 -7.26 -2.41 -4.67
CA LEU A 141 -7.96 -1.84 -3.51
C LEU A 141 -9.47 -1.70 -3.77
N TYR A 142 -9.85 -1.20 -4.94
CA TYR A 142 -11.23 -0.89 -5.28
C TYR A 142 -12.12 -2.14 -5.31
N PHE A 143 -11.59 -3.29 -5.70
CA PHE A 143 -12.33 -4.55 -5.62
C PHE A 143 -12.63 -4.96 -4.17
N PHE A 144 -11.64 -4.90 -3.28
CA PHE A 144 -11.82 -5.26 -1.86
C PHE A 144 -12.68 -4.27 -1.09
N THR A 145 -12.97 -3.09 -1.65
CA THR A 145 -14.00 -2.16 -1.13
C THR A 145 -15.40 -2.78 -1.12
N PHE A 146 -15.69 -3.74 -2.00
CA PHE A 146 -17.02 -4.34 -2.13
C PHE A 146 -17.24 -5.59 -1.27
N LEU A 147 -16.19 -6.10 -0.64
CA LEU A 147 -16.21 -7.26 0.25
C LEU A 147 -15.78 -6.83 1.66
N TYR A 148 -16.08 -7.63 2.68
CA TYR A 148 -15.80 -7.33 4.08
C TYR A 148 -14.38 -7.75 4.46
N TYR A 149 -13.42 -6.99 3.93
CA TYR A 149 -11.99 -7.21 4.04
C TYR A 149 -11.28 -6.06 4.78
N THR A 150 -10.10 -6.31 5.35
CA THR A 150 -9.37 -5.31 6.13
C THR A 150 -8.68 -4.24 5.28
N ASP A 151 -8.52 -4.45 3.97
CA ASP A 151 -7.69 -3.62 3.08
C ASP A 151 -8.15 -2.15 2.98
N ALA A 152 -9.46 -1.91 2.89
CA ALA A 152 -10.01 -0.56 2.73
C ALA A 152 -9.76 0.32 3.96
N GLY A 153 -10.09 -0.19 5.16
CA GLY A 153 -9.85 0.50 6.43
C GLY A 153 -8.36 0.59 6.78
N SER A 154 -7.59 -0.47 6.55
CA SER A 154 -6.12 -0.49 6.67
C SER A 154 -5.49 0.65 5.86
N THR A 155 -5.93 0.82 4.62
CA THR A 155 -5.45 1.89 3.75
C THR A 155 -5.86 3.26 4.27
N PHE A 156 -7.11 3.43 4.68
CA PHE A 156 -7.64 4.68 5.18
C PHE A 156 -6.87 5.19 6.41
N PHE A 157 -6.75 4.38 7.46
CA PHE A 157 -6.06 4.79 8.68
C PHE A 157 -4.56 5.01 8.44
N THR A 158 -3.92 4.22 7.57
CA THR A 158 -2.51 4.41 7.23
C THR A 158 -2.28 5.74 6.49
N LEU A 159 -3.10 6.06 5.50
CA LEU A 159 -3.02 7.32 4.77
C LEU A 159 -3.39 8.50 5.66
N PHE A 160 -4.35 8.35 6.56
CA PHE A 160 -4.74 9.41 7.49
C PHE A 160 -3.64 9.68 8.53
N MET A 161 -3.02 8.62 9.08
CA MET A 161 -1.78 8.75 9.86
C MET A 161 -0.73 9.54 9.09
N TYR A 162 -0.48 9.18 7.83
CA TYR A 162 0.52 9.86 7.01
C TYR A 162 0.18 11.34 6.77
N LEU A 163 -1.09 11.65 6.51
CA LEU A 163 -1.57 13.01 6.38
C LEU A 163 -1.31 13.83 7.65
N MET A 164 -1.63 13.30 8.84
CA MET A 164 -1.35 13.96 10.11
C MET A 164 0.15 14.16 10.35
N ALA A 165 0.98 13.19 9.94
CA ALA A 165 2.44 13.34 9.98
C ALA A 165 2.92 14.49 9.08
N LEU A 166 2.35 14.65 7.88
CA LEU A 166 2.66 15.77 6.96
C LEU A 166 2.21 17.15 7.49
N TYR A 167 1.22 17.19 8.37
CA TYR A 167 0.80 18.39 9.10
C TYR A 167 1.61 18.63 10.38
N GLY A 168 2.52 17.72 10.77
CA GLY A 168 3.29 17.82 12.01
C GLY A 168 2.53 17.39 13.27
N SER A 169 1.30 16.87 13.13
CA SER A 169 0.50 16.36 14.24
C SER A 169 0.88 14.92 14.57
N HIS A 170 2.07 14.73 15.15
CA HIS A 170 2.66 13.40 15.36
C HIS A 170 1.90 12.55 16.40
N LYS A 171 1.24 13.18 17.38
CA LYS A 171 0.39 12.47 18.37
C LYS A 171 -0.85 11.86 17.71
N ALA A 172 -1.58 12.65 16.92
CA ALA A 172 -2.74 12.17 16.17
C ALA A 172 -2.32 11.12 15.13
N ALA A 173 -1.19 11.33 14.46
CA ALA A 173 -0.64 10.36 13.53
C ALA A 173 -0.37 9.01 14.21
N ALA A 174 0.27 8.99 15.39
CA ALA A 174 0.55 7.76 16.12
C ALA A 174 -0.74 7.05 16.57
N LEU A 175 -1.77 7.78 17.02
CA LEU A 175 -3.07 7.20 17.38
C LEU A 175 -3.75 6.54 16.17
N LEU A 176 -3.78 7.25 15.03
CA LEU A 176 -4.29 6.68 13.77
C LEU A 176 -3.44 5.49 13.29
N GLY A 177 -2.15 5.50 13.58
CA GLY A 177 -1.23 4.39 13.35
C GLY A 177 -1.61 3.15 14.16
N ILE A 178 -2.02 3.32 15.42
CA ILE A 178 -2.56 2.22 16.24
C ILE A 178 -3.85 1.68 15.60
N CYS A 179 -4.76 2.54 15.16
CA CYS A 179 -5.96 2.10 14.43
C CYS A 179 -5.59 1.31 13.16
N ALA A 180 -4.60 1.77 12.38
CA ALA A 180 -4.12 1.04 11.22
C ALA A 180 -3.56 -0.34 11.60
N VAL A 181 -2.76 -0.43 12.66
CA VAL A 181 -2.23 -1.70 13.17
C VAL A 181 -3.35 -2.65 13.58
N LEU A 182 -4.43 -2.15 14.19
CA LEU A 182 -5.60 -2.97 14.54
C LEU A 182 -6.32 -3.56 13.32
N PHE A 183 -6.21 -2.97 12.14
CA PHE A 183 -6.70 -3.60 10.91
C PHE A 183 -5.73 -4.68 10.41
N ARG A 184 -4.42 -4.41 10.44
CA ARG A 184 -3.37 -5.34 10.01
C ARG A 184 -2.09 -5.09 10.78
N GLN A 185 -1.50 -6.12 11.38
CA GLN A 185 -0.27 -5.97 12.17
C GLN A 185 0.90 -5.41 11.35
N THR A 186 0.96 -5.77 10.07
CA THR A 186 1.99 -5.29 9.13
C THR A 186 1.98 -3.77 8.96
N ASN A 187 0.92 -3.07 9.34
CA ASN A 187 0.87 -1.61 9.29
C ASN A 187 1.82 -0.93 10.28
N ILE A 188 2.41 -1.67 11.23
CA ILE A 188 3.49 -1.14 12.07
C ILE A 188 4.67 -0.63 11.22
N ILE A 189 4.89 -1.22 10.04
CA ILE A 189 5.92 -0.79 9.09
C ILE A 189 5.63 0.63 8.59
N TRP A 190 4.35 1.00 8.42
CA TRP A 190 3.97 2.34 7.97
C TRP A 190 3.97 3.37 9.10
N VAL A 191 3.80 2.92 10.35
CA VAL A 191 4.10 3.75 11.53
C VAL A 191 5.60 4.09 11.56
N ALA A 192 6.46 3.08 11.34
CA ALA A 192 7.90 3.28 11.21
C ALA A 192 8.26 4.15 10.00
N PHE A 193 7.54 4.04 8.87
CA PHE A 193 7.68 4.94 7.74
C PHE A 193 7.42 6.39 8.14
N CYS A 194 6.31 6.69 8.83
CA CYS A 194 6.01 8.05 9.27
C CYS A 194 7.10 8.61 10.19
N ALA A 195 7.51 7.83 11.20
CA ALA A 195 8.63 8.21 12.07
C ALA A 195 9.92 8.45 11.26
N GLY A 196 10.25 7.53 10.35
CA GLY A 196 11.42 7.62 9.49
C GLY A 196 11.39 8.84 8.58
N THR A 197 10.22 9.26 8.06
CA THR A 197 10.13 10.50 7.26
C THR A 197 10.44 11.74 8.08
N VAL A 198 10.08 11.77 9.37
CA VAL A 198 10.46 12.87 10.29
C VAL A 198 11.96 12.88 10.51
N VAL A 199 12.56 11.70 10.74
CA VAL A 199 14.02 11.57 10.89
C VAL A 199 14.74 11.99 9.60
N ALA A 200 14.27 11.53 8.43
CA ALA A 200 14.83 11.87 7.14
C ALA A 200 14.78 13.38 6.86
N GLN A 201 13.69 14.07 7.24
CA GLN A 201 13.59 15.52 7.15
C GLN A 201 14.66 16.22 8.00
N LYS A 202 14.89 15.76 9.24
CA LYS A 202 15.95 16.31 10.10
C LYS A 202 17.34 16.06 9.54
N MET A 203 17.57 14.87 9.00
CA MET A 203 18.82 14.53 8.32
C MET A 203 19.05 15.39 7.08
N ASP A 204 18.00 15.65 6.29
CA ASP A 204 18.06 16.55 5.13
C ASP A 204 18.40 18.00 5.54
N GLU A 205 17.85 18.50 6.64
CA GLU A 205 18.14 19.83 7.20
C GLU A 205 19.62 19.94 7.62
N SER A 206 20.11 18.96 8.38
CA SER A 206 21.51 18.91 8.84
C SER A 206 22.48 18.75 7.66
N TRP A 207 22.19 17.83 6.73
CA TRP A 207 22.98 17.60 5.52
C TRP A 207 23.11 18.88 4.69
N ARG A 208 22.01 19.58 4.41
CA ARG A 208 22.07 20.86 3.67
C ARG A 208 22.91 21.92 4.36
N THR A 209 22.93 21.93 5.70
CA THR A 209 23.69 22.90 6.49
C THR A 209 25.19 22.62 6.40
N GLU A 210 25.61 21.36 6.49
CA GLU A 210 27.01 20.96 6.28
C GLU A 210 27.50 21.25 4.86
N TRP A 211 26.64 21.01 3.86
CA TRP A 211 26.98 21.28 2.47
C TRP A 211 27.16 22.77 2.18
N LYS A 212 26.30 23.63 2.74
CA LYS A 212 26.45 25.09 2.62
C LYS A 212 27.75 25.60 3.25
N LYS A 213 28.22 24.98 4.33
CA LYS A 213 29.51 25.33 4.96
C LYS A 213 30.73 24.99 4.10
N ARG A 214 30.58 24.16 3.05
CA ARG A 214 31.69 23.66 2.21
C ARG A 214 31.76 24.31 0.81
N ASP A 215 30.95 25.33 0.52
CA ASP A 215 30.96 26.09 -0.76
C ASP A 215 30.86 25.25 -2.07
N GLU A 216 30.31 24.03 -2.00
CA GLU A 216 30.12 23.17 -3.18
C GLU A 216 28.80 23.51 -3.93
N LYS A 217 28.90 23.89 -5.22
CA LYS A 217 27.77 24.21 -6.12
C LYS A 217 26.99 22.96 -6.58
N SER A 218 26.20 22.32 -5.72
CA SER A 218 24.91 21.67 -6.04
C SER A 218 24.48 20.70 -4.92
N PRO A 219 23.24 20.80 -4.38
CA PRO A 219 22.80 20.03 -3.22
C PRO A 219 22.16 18.66 -3.51
N SER A 220 22.05 18.20 -4.77
CA SER A 220 20.97 17.26 -5.13
C SER A 220 21.38 15.84 -5.54
N GLN A 221 22.65 15.51 -5.75
CA GLN A 221 23.03 14.15 -6.14
C GLN A 221 24.31 13.70 -5.45
N VAL A 222 24.18 12.84 -4.44
CA VAL A 222 25.31 12.01 -4.00
C VAL A 222 25.65 11.11 -5.18
N PRO A 223 26.85 11.21 -5.78
CA PRO A 223 27.21 10.29 -6.84
C PRO A 223 27.17 8.87 -6.27
N LEU A 224 26.64 7.90 -7.04
CA LEU A 224 26.67 6.45 -6.74
C LEU A 224 28.11 5.88 -6.83
N THR A 225 29.08 6.61 -6.30
CA THR A 225 30.47 6.21 -6.16
C THR A 225 30.73 5.77 -4.73
N ILE A 226 31.75 4.92 -4.54
CA ILE A 226 32.18 4.43 -3.23
C ILE A 226 32.47 5.62 -2.28
N ASN A 227 33.07 6.70 -2.80
CA ASN A 227 33.31 7.94 -2.06
C ASN A 227 32.01 8.62 -1.60
N GLY A 228 30.96 8.61 -2.43
CA GLY A 228 29.64 9.11 -2.07
C GLY A 228 29.01 8.28 -0.95
N ALA A 229 29.07 6.95 -1.04
CA ALA A 229 28.58 6.05 0.00
C ALA A 229 29.32 6.23 1.34
N MET A 230 30.66 6.30 1.31
CA MET A 230 31.46 6.59 2.50
C MET A 230 31.18 7.97 3.10
N ARG A 231 30.85 8.97 2.27
CA ARG A 231 30.45 10.31 2.74
C ARG A 231 29.12 10.26 3.48
N VAL A 232 28.13 9.57 2.93
CA VAL A 232 26.83 9.37 3.59
C VAL A 232 27.02 8.61 4.91
N MET A 233 27.80 7.52 4.91
CA MET A 233 28.05 6.74 6.12
C MET A 233 28.70 7.57 7.25
N ARG A 234 29.70 8.40 6.93
CA ARG A 234 30.31 9.30 7.92
C ARG A 234 29.31 10.28 8.51
N PHE A 235 28.49 10.91 7.67
CA PHE A 235 27.43 11.79 8.14
C PHE A 235 26.40 11.07 9.02
N LEU A 236 25.99 9.85 8.66
CA LEU A 236 25.08 9.06 9.50
C LEU A 236 25.67 8.85 10.89
N LEU A 237 26.95 8.48 10.98
CA LEU A 237 27.64 8.27 12.25
C LEU A 237 27.76 9.57 13.06
N GLU A 238 28.10 10.70 12.42
CA GLU A 238 28.19 12.01 13.08
C GLU A 238 26.82 12.51 13.56
N PHE A 239 25.78 12.33 12.73
CA PHE A 239 24.40 12.68 13.05
C PHE A 239 23.91 11.91 14.27
N LEU A 240 24.17 10.59 14.32
CA LEU A 240 23.81 9.72 15.44
C LEU A 240 24.62 9.98 16.71
N LYS A 241 25.84 10.54 16.61
CA LYS A 241 26.67 10.90 17.78
C LYS A 241 26.32 12.27 18.37
N THR A 242 25.68 13.15 17.60
CA THR A 242 25.39 14.52 18.03
C THR A 242 24.17 14.57 18.97
N PRO A 243 24.33 14.90 20.27
CA PRO A 243 23.23 14.80 21.25
C PRO A 243 22.01 15.66 20.92
N ASN A 244 22.24 16.86 20.34
CA ASN A 244 21.16 17.75 19.94
C ASN A 244 20.28 17.16 18.83
N ASN A 245 20.88 16.44 17.88
CA ASN A 245 20.14 15.78 16.81
C ASN A 245 19.31 14.62 17.37
N ILE A 246 19.89 13.81 18.27
CA ILE A 246 19.18 12.72 18.96
C ILE A 246 17.99 13.28 19.75
N LYS A 247 18.21 14.33 20.54
CA LYS A 247 17.16 14.99 21.32
C LYS A 247 16.02 15.49 20.41
N ALA A 248 16.36 16.16 19.30
CA ALA A 248 15.37 16.65 18.35
C ALA A 248 14.57 15.52 17.68
N VAL A 249 15.24 14.43 17.31
CA VAL A 249 14.60 13.23 16.73
C VAL A 249 13.65 12.60 17.74
N VAL A 250 14.13 12.28 18.94
CA VAL A 250 13.32 11.63 19.99
C VAL A 250 12.11 12.47 20.36
N LEU A 251 12.28 13.79 20.57
CA LEU A 251 11.16 14.68 20.88
C LEU A 251 10.11 14.76 19.77
N SER A 252 10.51 14.54 18.52
CA SER A 252 9.60 14.59 17.37
C SER A 252 8.96 13.23 17.08
N THR A 253 9.62 12.11 17.43
CA THR A 253 9.18 10.76 17.08
C THR A 253 8.66 9.94 18.26
N TRP A 254 8.71 10.44 19.50
CA TRP A 254 8.23 9.72 20.69
C TRP A 254 6.82 9.13 20.58
N PRO A 255 5.82 9.75 19.91
CA PRO A 255 4.48 9.14 19.81
C PRO A 255 4.52 7.84 19.00
N TYR A 256 5.34 7.80 17.95
CA TYR A 256 5.54 6.59 17.15
C TYR A 256 6.35 5.53 17.89
N ILE A 257 7.33 5.95 18.69
CA ILE A 257 8.10 5.05 19.57
C ILE A 257 7.16 4.39 20.58
N ALA A 258 6.25 5.16 21.20
CA ALA A 258 5.27 4.61 22.12
C ALA A 258 4.35 3.58 21.44
N ALA A 259 3.86 3.87 20.22
CA ALA A 259 3.08 2.91 19.44
C ALA A 259 3.88 1.64 19.09
N ALA A 260 5.18 1.77 18.77
CA ALA A 260 6.06 0.65 18.50
C ALA A 260 6.32 -0.20 19.75
N VAL A 261 6.55 0.42 20.92
CA VAL A 261 6.71 -0.28 22.19
C VAL A 261 5.44 -1.05 22.55
N LEU A 262 4.26 -0.44 22.38
CA LEU A 262 2.98 -1.12 22.59
C LEU A 262 2.83 -2.33 21.66
N PHE A 263 3.23 -2.20 20.39
CA PHE A 263 3.19 -3.31 19.45
C PHE A 263 4.17 -4.43 19.82
N VAL A 264 5.39 -4.11 20.24
CA VAL A 264 6.37 -5.11 20.71
C VAL A 264 5.85 -5.82 21.95
N PHE A 265 5.25 -5.09 22.89
CA PHE A 265 4.61 -5.69 24.06
C PHE A 265 3.50 -6.67 23.67
N PHE A 266 2.65 -6.29 22.71
CA PHE A 266 1.66 -7.19 22.13
C PHE A 266 2.30 -8.44 21.51
N VAL A 267 3.36 -8.31 20.72
CA VAL A 267 4.03 -9.46 20.07
C VAL A 267 4.61 -10.43 21.10
N VAL A 268 5.19 -9.92 22.18
CA VAL A 268 5.73 -10.74 23.27
C VAL A 268 4.62 -11.48 24.01
N LEU A 269 3.52 -10.80 24.33
CA LEU A 269 2.37 -11.45 25.00
C LEU A 269 1.64 -12.45 24.09
N ASN A 270 1.55 -12.15 22.80
CA ASN A 270 0.90 -13.00 21.82
C ASN A 270 1.81 -14.13 21.32
N ASP A 271 3.10 -14.14 21.66
CA ASP A 271 4.08 -15.12 21.16
C ASP A 271 4.11 -15.20 19.62
N GLY A 272 4.06 -14.03 18.98
CA GLY A 272 4.05 -13.90 17.52
C GLY A 272 3.35 -12.65 17.03
N ILE A 273 3.53 -12.35 15.74
CA ILE A 273 2.89 -11.20 15.09
C ILE A 273 1.41 -11.49 14.77
N VAL A 274 1.08 -12.74 14.46
CA VAL A 274 -0.24 -13.20 14.02
C VAL A 274 -1.02 -13.77 15.21
N VAL A 275 -2.31 -13.41 15.33
CA VAL A 275 -3.18 -13.82 16.45
C VAL A 275 -3.76 -15.23 16.27
N GLY A 276 -4.08 -15.61 15.03
CA GLY A 276 -4.64 -16.92 14.67
C GLY A 276 -3.61 -17.91 14.12
N ASP A 277 -3.94 -18.63 13.04
CA ASP A 277 -3.09 -19.67 12.41
C ASP A 277 -1.66 -19.18 12.10
N ARG A 278 -0.70 -19.51 12.97
CA ARG A 278 0.72 -19.15 12.82
C ARG A 278 1.46 -20.01 11.81
N SER A 279 1.01 -21.26 11.63
CA SER A 279 1.73 -22.27 10.83
C SER A 279 1.79 -21.92 9.34
N SER A 280 0.82 -21.14 8.86
CA SER A 280 0.77 -20.66 7.47
C SER A 280 1.46 -19.31 7.25
N HIS A 281 2.03 -18.68 8.29
CA HIS A 281 2.54 -17.30 8.26
C HIS A 281 4.01 -17.18 8.70
N GLU A 282 4.84 -18.14 8.31
CA GLU A 282 6.28 -18.08 8.57
C GLU A 282 6.99 -17.01 7.71
N ALA A 283 7.79 -16.18 8.36
CA ALA A 283 8.63 -15.20 7.67
C ALA A 283 9.75 -15.89 6.89
N CYS A 284 10.00 -15.44 5.66
CA CYS A 284 11.09 -15.94 4.83
C CYS A 284 11.83 -14.80 4.14
N LEU A 285 13.02 -15.04 3.61
CA LEU A 285 13.75 -14.04 2.85
C LEU A 285 13.37 -14.11 1.37
N ASN A 286 12.13 -13.74 1.01
CA ASN A 286 11.63 -13.80 -0.37
C ASN A 286 11.93 -12.53 -1.16
N PHE A 287 13.23 -12.27 -1.43
CA PHE A 287 13.67 -11.06 -2.16
C PHE A 287 12.99 -10.82 -3.51
N PRO A 288 12.60 -11.85 -4.30
CA PRO A 288 11.84 -11.66 -5.53
C PRO A 288 10.52 -10.88 -5.37
N GLN A 289 9.95 -10.79 -4.16
CA GLN A 289 8.78 -9.95 -3.88
C GLN A 289 9.02 -8.47 -4.24
N ILE A 290 10.25 -7.98 -4.09
CA ILE A 290 10.61 -6.62 -4.51
C ILE A 290 10.50 -6.51 -6.03
N PHE A 291 10.97 -7.51 -6.78
CA PHE A 291 10.89 -7.53 -8.23
C PHE A 291 9.43 -7.60 -8.71
N TYR A 292 8.61 -8.40 -8.04
CA TYR A 292 7.17 -8.47 -8.30
C TYR A 292 6.49 -7.12 -8.03
N PHE A 293 6.82 -6.46 -6.92
CA PHE A 293 6.34 -5.11 -6.62
C PHE A 293 6.80 -4.08 -7.68
N LEU A 294 8.06 -4.13 -8.13
CA LEU A 294 8.57 -3.21 -9.14
C LEU A 294 7.88 -3.39 -10.50
N SER A 295 7.68 -4.64 -10.93
CA SER A 295 6.90 -4.96 -12.13
C SER A 295 5.45 -4.53 -11.99
N PHE A 296 4.82 -4.82 -10.85
CA PHE A 296 3.47 -4.38 -10.53
C PHE A 296 3.34 -2.86 -10.61
N THR A 297 4.29 -2.14 -10.01
CA THR A 297 4.34 -0.68 -10.04
C THR A 297 4.50 -0.16 -11.47
N LEU A 298 5.37 -0.77 -12.28
CA LEU A 298 5.56 -0.39 -13.68
C LEU A 298 4.27 -0.57 -14.50
N ILE A 299 3.56 -1.69 -14.32
CA ILE A 299 2.32 -2.00 -15.07
C ILE A 299 1.21 -1.02 -14.70
N PHE A 300 0.93 -0.86 -13.41
CA PHE A 300 -0.17 0.02 -12.98
C PHE A 300 0.17 1.51 -13.10
N SER A 301 1.46 1.89 -13.12
CA SER A 301 1.86 3.27 -13.44
C SER A 301 2.32 3.45 -14.89
N LEU A 302 1.97 2.55 -15.81
CA LEU A 302 2.47 2.59 -17.19
C LEU A 302 2.16 3.93 -17.90
N PRO A 303 0.93 4.48 -17.86
CA PRO A 303 0.62 5.71 -18.58
C PRO A 303 1.31 6.96 -18.01
N THR A 304 1.68 6.91 -16.73
CA THR A 304 2.28 8.04 -16.01
C THR A 304 3.81 7.94 -16.00
N SER A 305 4.35 6.73 -15.86
CA SER A 305 5.77 6.46 -15.71
C SER A 305 6.48 6.10 -17.02
N LEU A 306 5.84 5.51 -18.04
CA LEU A 306 6.55 5.15 -19.26
C LEU A 306 6.56 6.30 -20.28
N SER A 307 7.71 6.54 -20.91
CA SER A 307 7.84 7.42 -22.06
C SER A 307 9.00 6.98 -22.94
N TYR A 308 8.93 7.30 -24.24
CA TYR A 308 10.04 7.03 -25.18
C TYR A 308 11.38 7.59 -24.66
N GLN A 309 11.36 8.82 -24.12
CA GLN A 309 12.54 9.44 -23.53
C GLN A 309 13.12 8.65 -22.33
N ARG A 310 12.29 7.99 -21.53
CA ARG A 310 12.78 7.13 -20.43
C ARG A 310 13.44 5.87 -20.95
N VAL A 311 12.87 5.24 -21.98
CA VAL A 311 13.49 4.06 -22.62
C VAL A 311 14.85 4.43 -23.21
N VAL A 312 14.95 5.56 -23.93
CA VAL A 312 16.21 6.05 -24.47
C VAL A 312 17.22 6.34 -23.35
N ARG A 313 16.80 6.99 -22.25
CA ARG A 313 17.69 7.25 -21.10
C ARG A 313 18.17 5.96 -20.43
N PHE A 314 17.33 4.92 -20.35
CA PHE A 314 17.73 3.62 -19.85
C PHE A 314 18.79 2.98 -20.76
N GLN A 315 18.57 2.98 -22.07
CA GLN A 315 19.54 2.47 -23.04
C GLN A 315 20.87 3.23 -22.98
N GLN A 316 20.83 4.56 -22.85
CA GLN A 316 22.03 5.38 -22.65
C GLN A 316 22.74 5.04 -21.33
N SER A 317 21.99 4.81 -20.25
CA SER A 317 22.55 4.40 -18.96
C SER A 317 23.25 3.04 -19.05
N LEU A 318 22.63 2.06 -19.72
CA LEU A 318 23.21 0.75 -20.00
C LEU A 318 24.54 0.86 -20.77
N ARG A 319 24.59 1.68 -21.82
CA ARG A 319 25.81 1.89 -22.62
C ARG A 319 26.91 2.62 -21.85
N LYS A 320 26.55 3.55 -20.96
CA LYS A 320 27.53 4.32 -20.16
C LYS A 320 28.12 3.52 -19.01
N GLN A 321 27.38 2.57 -18.44
CA GLN A 321 27.79 1.83 -17.23
C GLN A 321 27.58 0.31 -17.35
N PRO A 322 28.12 -0.35 -18.39
CA PRO A 322 27.83 -1.76 -18.66
C PRO A 322 28.23 -2.69 -17.51
N LEU A 323 29.34 -2.42 -16.84
CA LEU A 323 29.81 -3.21 -15.69
C LEU A 323 28.84 -3.16 -14.51
N VAL A 324 28.27 -1.99 -14.20
CA VAL A 324 27.29 -1.84 -13.10
C VAL A 324 26.06 -2.69 -13.38
N TYR A 325 25.54 -2.63 -14.60
CA TYR A 325 24.38 -3.42 -14.99
C TYR A 325 24.68 -4.92 -15.08
N ALA A 326 25.89 -5.33 -15.47
CA ALA A 326 26.31 -6.72 -15.42
C ALA A 326 26.33 -7.25 -13.98
N VAL A 327 26.91 -6.49 -13.03
CA VAL A 327 26.91 -6.86 -11.60
C VAL A 327 25.49 -6.92 -11.05
N LEU A 328 24.64 -5.94 -11.37
CA LEU A 328 23.23 -5.94 -10.94
C LEU A 328 22.45 -7.11 -11.54
N MET A 329 22.69 -7.46 -12.79
CA MET A 329 22.07 -8.62 -13.46
C MET A 329 22.45 -9.92 -12.73
N THR A 330 23.73 -10.13 -12.45
CA THR A 330 24.21 -11.29 -11.70
C THR A 330 23.61 -11.34 -10.30
N PHE A 331 23.53 -10.19 -9.62
CA PHE A 331 22.91 -10.08 -8.30
C PHE A 331 21.42 -10.42 -8.34
N PHE A 332 20.66 -9.91 -9.31
CA PHE A 332 19.24 -10.23 -9.45
C PHE A 332 19.03 -11.71 -9.78
N LEU A 333 19.85 -12.30 -10.65
CA LEU A 333 19.82 -13.73 -10.95
C LEU A 333 20.08 -14.57 -9.70
N PHE A 334 21.07 -14.19 -8.88
CA PHE A 334 21.36 -14.85 -7.60
C PHE A 334 20.17 -14.77 -6.65
N LEU A 335 19.55 -13.59 -6.51
CA LEU A 335 18.38 -13.41 -5.65
C LEU A 335 17.19 -14.27 -6.13
N VAL A 336 16.91 -14.29 -7.43
CA VAL A 336 15.86 -15.16 -8.00
C VAL A 336 16.18 -16.64 -7.79
N TRP A 337 17.43 -17.05 -7.98
CA TRP A 337 17.83 -18.45 -7.82
C TRP A 337 17.70 -18.94 -6.38
N LYS A 338 18.25 -18.19 -5.42
CA LYS A 338 18.39 -18.63 -4.03
C LYS A 338 17.16 -18.34 -3.16
N PHE A 339 16.45 -17.26 -3.46
CA PHE A 339 15.46 -16.67 -2.54
C PHE A 339 14.03 -16.64 -3.10
N THR A 340 13.74 -17.35 -4.19
CA THR A 340 12.34 -17.53 -4.62
C THR A 340 11.66 -18.57 -3.73
N PHE A 341 10.78 -18.12 -2.84
CA PHE A 341 9.93 -19.01 -2.04
C PHE A 341 8.50 -18.99 -2.56
N VAL A 342 7.88 -20.17 -2.63
CA VAL A 342 6.53 -20.36 -3.18
C VAL A 342 5.62 -20.88 -2.08
N HIS A 343 4.49 -20.21 -1.86
CA HIS A 343 3.51 -20.62 -0.87
C HIS A 343 2.55 -21.67 -1.41
N LYS A 344 2.09 -22.62 -0.57
CA LYS A 344 1.12 -23.67 -0.93
C LYS A 344 -0.18 -23.10 -1.51
N TYR A 345 -0.70 -22.02 -0.92
CA TYR A 345 -1.94 -21.38 -1.39
C TYR A 345 -1.81 -20.77 -2.79
N LEU A 346 -0.63 -20.28 -3.18
CA LEU A 346 -0.40 -19.77 -4.54
C LEU A 346 -0.54 -20.88 -5.60
N LEU A 347 -0.28 -22.13 -5.21
CA LEU A 347 -0.32 -23.29 -6.09
C LEU A 347 -1.66 -24.05 -6.03
N ALA A 348 -2.45 -23.85 -4.99
CA ALA A 348 -3.67 -24.60 -4.73
C ALA A 348 -4.94 -23.78 -5.02
N ASP A 349 -4.95 -22.48 -4.72
CA ASP A 349 -6.18 -21.68 -4.78
C ASP A 349 -6.36 -21.00 -6.14
N ASN A 350 -7.15 -21.65 -7.01
CA ASN A 350 -7.46 -21.17 -8.35
C ASN A 350 -8.47 -20.01 -8.39
N ARG A 351 -8.95 -19.50 -7.25
CA ARG A 351 -9.87 -18.34 -7.22
C ARG A 351 -9.12 -17.02 -7.44
N HIS A 352 -7.82 -16.95 -7.13
CA HIS A 352 -7.06 -15.70 -7.12
C HIS A 352 -6.32 -15.46 -8.45
N PHE A 353 -6.24 -14.22 -8.92
CA PHE A 353 -5.46 -13.90 -10.13
C PHE A 353 -3.96 -14.20 -10.04
N PRO A 354 -3.26 -13.98 -8.90
CA PRO A 354 -1.88 -14.40 -8.71
C PRO A 354 -1.62 -15.88 -9.00
N PHE A 355 -2.58 -16.78 -8.73
CA PHE A 355 -2.47 -18.20 -9.10
C PHE A 355 -2.27 -18.37 -10.61
N TYR A 356 -3.04 -17.65 -11.43
CA TYR A 356 -2.92 -17.76 -12.89
C TYR A 356 -1.67 -17.09 -13.44
N VAL A 357 -1.24 -15.99 -12.84
CA VAL A 357 0.06 -15.36 -13.16
C VAL A 357 1.18 -16.36 -12.88
N TRP A 358 1.16 -17.00 -11.72
CA TRP A 358 2.14 -18.00 -11.34
C TRP A 358 2.11 -19.22 -12.27
N LYS A 359 0.94 -19.83 -12.45
CA LYS A 359 0.74 -21.04 -13.25
C LYS A 359 1.05 -20.84 -14.73
N ARG A 360 0.62 -19.73 -15.33
CA ARG A 360 0.72 -19.52 -16.79
C ARG A 360 2.02 -18.85 -17.23
N ILE A 361 2.69 -18.11 -16.35
CA ILE A 361 3.95 -17.42 -16.66
C ILE A 361 5.12 -18.14 -15.98
N PHE A 362 5.17 -18.13 -14.65
CA PHE A 362 6.32 -18.63 -13.89
C PHE A 362 6.52 -20.14 -14.01
N GLN A 363 5.43 -20.92 -13.97
CA GLN A 363 5.50 -22.39 -14.08
C GLN A 363 5.52 -22.91 -15.52
N ARG A 364 5.54 -22.03 -16.54
CA ARG A 364 5.60 -22.47 -17.94
C ARG A 364 6.91 -23.19 -18.25
N HIS A 365 8.02 -22.74 -17.69
CA HIS A 365 9.32 -23.39 -17.78
C HIS A 365 10.22 -22.87 -16.64
N GLU A 366 11.10 -23.72 -16.11
CA GLU A 366 11.96 -23.37 -14.94
C GLU A 366 12.87 -22.16 -15.19
N LEU A 367 13.22 -21.92 -16.46
CA LEU A 367 14.05 -20.78 -16.87
C LEU A 367 13.30 -19.44 -16.90
N VAL A 368 11.97 -19.43 -16.94
CA VAL A 368 11.19 -18.19 -17.10
C VAL A 368 11.50 -17.18 -15.99
N ARG A 369 11.62 -17.63 -14.75
CA ARG A 369 11.98 -16.75 -13.62
C ARG A 369 13.28 -15.98 -13.84
N PHE A 370 14.24 -16.56 -14.55
CA PHE A 370 15.52 -15.90 -14.90
C PHE A 370 15.39 -15.01 -16.14
N LEU A 371 14.59 -15.43 -17.13
CA LEU A 371 14.31 -14.64 -18.33
C LEU A 371 13.55 -13.34 -18.04
N LEU A 372 12.88 -13.23 -16.89
CA LEU A 372 12.21 -12.00 -16.44
C LEU A 372 13.16 -10.96 -15.84
N VAL A 373 14.39 -11.34 -15.47
CA VAL A 373 15.35 -10.44 -14.80
C VAL A 373 15.67 -9.17 -15.58
N PRO A 374 15.85 -9.18 -16.92
CA PRO A 374 16.03 -7.94 -17.69
C PRO A 374 14.85 -6.98 -17.54
N GLY A 375 13.62 -7.51 -17.47
CA GLY A 375 12.41 -6.75 -17.20
C GLY A 375 12.40 -6.16 -15.79
N TYR A 376 12.81 -6.92 -14.78
CA TYR A 376 12.97 -6.42 -13.40
C TYR A 376 14.00 -5.31 -13.32
N MET A 377 15.10 -5.40 -14.06
CA MET A 377 16.14 -4.38 -14.12
C MET A 377 15.62 -3.07 -14.72
N PHE A 378 14.83 -3.13 -15.80
CA PHE A 378 14.16 -1.94 -16.34
C PHE A 378 13.15 -1.36 -15.35
N ALA A 379 12.32 -2.21 -14.71
CA ALA A 379 11.35 -1.77 -13.72
C ALA A 379 12.02 -1.08 -12.52
N ALA A 380 13.11 -1.64 -12.01
CA ALA A 380 13.93 -1.05 -10.96
C ALA A 380 14.49 0.31 -11.38
N TRP A 381 15.07 0.40 -12.59
CA TRP A 381 15.60 1.67 -13.09
C TRP A 381 14.51 2.73 -13.27
N ASN A 382 13.35 2.38 -13.83
CA ASN A 382 12.23 3.31 -14.00
C ASN A 382 11.67 3.78 -12.65
N PHE A 383 11.62 2.90 -11.66
CA PHE A 383 11.22 3.23 -10.30
C PHE A 383 12.17 4.26 -9.68
N LEU A 384 13.48 4.02 -9.77
CA LEU A 384 14.53 4.93 -9.28
C LEU A 384 14.51 6.28 -10.01
N ASP A 385 14.39 6.28 -11.35
CA ASP A 385 14.34 7.51 -12.14
C ASP A 385 13.10 8.36 -11.80
N THR A 386 11.97 7.71 -11.49
CA THR A 386 10.75 8.43 -11.10
C THR A 386 10.87 9.09 -9.73
N LEU A 387 11.60 8.48 -8.80
CA LEU A 387 11.83 9.01 -7.45
C LEU A 387 13.08 9.90 -7.35
N ARG A 388 13.76 10.21 -8.46
CA ARG A 388 14.99 11.02 -8.49
C ARG A 388 14.85 12.40 -7.83
N SER A 389 13.64 12.96 -7.78
CA SER A 389 13.38 14.26 -7.13
C SER A 389 13.26 14.19 -5.61
N LYS A 390 13.19 12.99 -5.02
CA LYS A 390 13.12 12.80 -3.56
C LYS A 390 14.50 12.81 -2.95
N SER A 391 14.56 13.19 -1.66
CA SER A 391 15.81 13.14 -0.93
C SER A 391 16.27 11.71 -0.72
N LEU A 392 17.60 11.56 -0.59
CA LEU A 392 18.23 10.26 -0.35
C LEU A 392 17.68 9.61 0.92
N PHE A 393 17.58 10.37 2.02
CA PHE A 393 17.13 9.81 3.31
C PHE A 393 15.67 9.37 3.26
N TRP A 394 14.79 10.14 2.62
CA TRP A 394 13.40 9.71 2.41
C TRP A 394 13.33 8.43 1.57
N PHE A 395 14.14 8.35 0.50
CA PHE A 395 14.20 7.17 -0.35
C PHE A 395 14.68 5.94 0.42
N LEU A 396 15.72 6.07 1.26
CA LEU A 396 16.22 4.98 2.11
C LEU A 396 15.16 4.49 3.09
N VAL A 397 14.42 5.40 3.74
CA VAL A 397 13.31 5.04 4.64
C VAL A 397 12.21 4.30 3.88
N PHE A 398 11.80 4.82 2.72
CA PHE A 398 10.79 4.17 1.88
C PHE A 398 11.25 2.77 1.43
N SER A 399 12.49 2.62 0.98
CA SER A 399 13.07 1.34 0.57
C SER A 399 13.14 0.33 1.73
N ALA A 400 13.54 0.76 2.93
CA ALA A 400 13.56 -0.10 4.10
C ALA A 400 12.16 -0.60 4.47
N CYS A 401 11.16 0.27 4.44
CA CYS A 401 9.77 -0.08 4.70
C CYS A 401 9.20 -0.99 3.60
N LEU A 402 9.54 -0.75 2.33
CA LEU A 402 9.15 -1.60 1.22
C LEU A 402 9.71 -3.02 1.39
N VAL A 403 11.00 -3.14 1.72
CA VAL A 403 11.65 -4.44 1.98
C VAL A 403 10.96 -5.14 3.14
N ALA A 404 10.76 -4.45 4.27
CA ALA A 404 10.10 -5.02 5.45
C ALA A 404 8.66 -5.47 5.17
N ALA A 405 7.92 -4.76 4.30
CA ALA A 405 6.53 -5.07 3.98
C ALA A 405 6.39 -6.24 3.00
N THR A 406 7.38 -6.48 2.15
CA THR A 406 7.27 -7.40 1.00
C THR A 406 8.14 -8.64 1.12
N VAL A 407 9.41 -8.51 1.53
CA VAL A 407 10.38 -9.62 1.54
C VAL A 407 10.00 -10.75 2.52
N PRO A 408 9.53 -10.46 3.75
CA PRO A 408 9.11 -11.51 4.68
C PRO A 408 7.97 -12.41 4.16
N GLN A 409 7.22 -11.95 3.15
CA GLN A 409 6.01 -12.61 2.66
C GLN A 409 6.33 -13.79 1.73
N LYS A 410 5.95 -15.00 2.14
CA LYS A 410 6.07 -16.20 1.30
C LYS A 410 5.02 -16.24 0.18
N LEU A 411 3.84 -15.69 0.43
CA LEU A 411 2.73 -15.65 -0.54
C LEU A 411 2.89 -14.45 -1.49
N LEU A 412 2.81 -14.67 -2.81
CA LEU A 412 2.65 -13.59 -3.77
C LEU A 412 1.18 -13.18 -3.81
N GLU A 413 0.86 -12.05 -3.17
CA GLU A 413 -0.48 -11.49 -3.14
C GLU A 413 -0.40 -9.98 -3.43
N PHE A 414 -1.15 -9.50 -4.42
CA PHE A 414 -1.07 -8.10 -4.85
C PHE A 414 -1.59 -7.11 -3.80
N ARG A 415 -2.35 -7.58 -2.81
CA ARG A 415 -2.80 -6.76 -1.67
C ARG A 415 -1.65 -6.19 -0.85
N TYR A 416 -0.52 -6.91 -0.75
CA TYR A 416 0.68 -6.39 -0.07
C TYR A 416 1.29 -5.18 -0.78
N PHE A 417 0.94 -4.98 -2.06
CA PHE A 417 1.47 -3.89 -2.87
C PHE A 417 0.61 -2.63 -2.85
N ILE A 418 -0.58 -2.64 -2.25
CA ILE A 418 -1.50 -1.50 -2.22
C ILE A 418 -0.84 -0.26 -1.59
N LEU A 419 -0.45 -0.35 -0.31
CA LEU A 419 0.15 0.77 0.43
C LEU A 419 1.46 1.28 -0.17
N PRO A 420 2.47 0.44 -0.49
CA PRO A 420 3.70 0.94 -1.08
C PRO A 420 3.45 1.57 -2.46
N TYR A 421 2.51 1.06 -3.25
CA TYR A 421 2.14 1.63 -4.54
C TYR A 421 1.47 3.01 -4.39
N LEU A 422 0.49 3.14 -3.49
CA LEU A 422 -0.19 4.42 -3.23
C LEU A 422 0.79 5.47 -2.71
N LEU A 423 1.65 5.10 -1.74
CA LEU A 423 2.69 5.98 -1.23
C LEU A 423 3.69 6.37 -2.31
N TYR A 424 4.14 5.43 -3.15
CA TYR A 424 4.94 5.77 -4.33
C TYR A 424 4.21 6.80 -5.20
N ARG A 425 2.95 6.54 -5.60
CA ARG A 425 2.21 7.39 -6.54
C ARG A 425 1.89 8.79 -6.02
N VAL A 426 1.59 8.99 -4.75
CA VAL A 426 1.34 10.35 -4.22
C VAL A 426 2.62 11.18 -4.16
N HIS A 427 3.79 10.53 -4.12
CA HIS A 427 5.09 11.19 -4.03
C HIS A 427 5.69 11.58 -5.38
N ILE A 428 5.34 10.91 -6.47
CA ILE A 428 5.82 11.30 -7.81
C ILE A 428 5.20 12.65 -8.24
N PRO A 429 5.85 13.43 -9.12
CA PRO A 429 5.26 14.66 -9.66
C PRO A 429 3.90 14.38 -10.30
N VAL A 430 2.92 15.26 -10.07
CA VAL A 430 1.55 15.08 -10.61
C VAL A 430 1.62 15.01 -12.15
N PRO A 431 1.19 13.90 -12.77
CA PRO A 431 1.24 13.74 -14.21
C PRO A 431 0.38 14.76 -14.97
N SER A 432 0.60 14.88 -16.28
CA SER A 432 -0.27 15.66 -17.15
C SER A 432 -1.67 15.04 -17.23
N LEU A 433 -2.69 15.87 -17.49
CA LEU A 433 -4.08 15.42 -17.55
C LEU A 433 -4.30 14.25 -18.53
N PRO A 434 -3.71 14.24 -19.76
CA PRO A 434 -3.86 13.09 -20.66
C PRO A 434 -3.32 11.78 -20.07
N ARG A 435 -2.18 11.83 -19.36
CA ARG A 435 -1.62 10.65 -18.70
C ARG A 435 -2.47 10.17 -17.53
N LEU A 436 -3.06 11.10 -16.77
CA LEU A 436 -4.02 10.78 -15.71
C LEU A 436 -5.30 10.14 -16.28
N LEU A 437 -5.81 10.64 -17.40
CA LEU A 437 -6.97 10.06 -18.07
C LEU A 437 -6.68 8.64 -18.58
N LEU A 438 -5.49 8.41 -19.15
CA LEU A 438 -5.06 7.07 -19.57
C LEU A 438 -4.88 6.11 -18.38
N GLU A 439 -4.34 6.58 -17.25
CA GLU A 439 -4.22 5.78 -16.02
C GLU A 439 -5.59 5.44 -15.44
N PHE A 440 -6.48 6.43 -15.35
CA PHE A 440 -7.86 6.21 -14.92
C PHE A 440 -8.60 5.25 -15.86
N GLY A 441 -8.39 5.38 -17.18
CA GLY A 441 -8.94 4.47 -18.18
C GLY A 441 -8.42 3.03 -18.00
N LEU A 442 -7.11 2.86 -17.81
CA LEU A 442 -6.50 1.55 -17.50
C LEU A 442 -7.16 0.94 -16.26
N TYR A 443 -7.29 1.71 -15.17
CA TYR A 443 -7.89 1.20 -13.94
C TYR A 443 -9.37 0.86 -14.11
N THR A 444 -10.10 1.70 -14.84
CA THR A 444 -11.51 1.45 -15.13
C THR A 444 -11.69 0.16 -15.93
N VAL A 445 -10.85 -0.09 -16.94
CA VAL A 445 -10.88 -1.34 -17.72
C VAL A 445 -10.56 -2.54 -16.84
N VAL A 446 -9.51 -2.47 -16.02
CA VAL A 446 -9.13 -3.57 -15.12
C VAL A 446 -10.23 -3.83 -14.07
N ASN A 447 -10.82 -2.79 -13.49
CA ASN A 447 -11.94 -2.90 -12.56
C ASN A 447 -13.17 -3.52 -13.22
N ALA A 448 -13.56 -3.03 -14.39
CA ALA A 448 -14.70 -3.55 -15.14
C ALA A 448 -14.49 -5.03 -15.50
N ALA A 449 -13.30 -5.40 -15.96
CA ALA A 449 -12.95 -6.79 -16.25
C ALA A 449 -12.99 -7.66 -14.98
N THR A 450 -12.41 -7.18 -13.87
CA THR A 450 -12.39 -7.92 -12.60
C THR A 450 -13.80 -8.15 -12.07
N VAL A 451 -14.63 -7.11 -12.04
CA VAL A 451 -16.04 -7.20 -11.59
C VAL A 451 -16.84 -8.08 -12.53
N TYR A 452 -16.64 -7.98 -13.84
CA TYR A 452 -17.30 -8.85 -14.82
C TYR A 452 -16.94 -10.32 -14.60
N ILE A 453 -15.65 -10.64 -14.42
CA ILE A 453 -15.19 -12.00 -14.16
C ILE A 453 -15.79 -12.50 -12.83
N PHE A 454 -15.70 -11.72 -11.75
CA PHE A 454 -16.24 -12.10 -10.46
C PHE A 454 -17.74 -12.43 -10.52
N ILE A 455 -18.52 -11.61 -11.22
CA ILE A 455 -19.99 -11.79 -11.33
C ILE A 455 -20.35 -12.93 -12.28
N ASN A 456 -19.75 -12.99 -13.48
CA ASN A 456 -20.25 -13.83 -14.57
C ASN A 456 -19.45 -15.10 -14.82
N LYS A 457 -18.21 -15.21 -14.31
CA LYS A 457 -17.34 -16.38 -14.50
C LYS A 457 -17.23 -17.15 -13.19
N THR A 458 -18.28 -17.91 -12.88
CA THR A 458 -18.30 -18.82 -11.74
C THR A 458 -17.85 -20.23 -12.14
N PHE A 459 -17.47 -21.02 -11.14
CA PHE A 459 -17.14 -22.43 -11.31
C PHE A 459 -17.48 -23.20 -10.02
N GLN A 460 -17.45 -24.52 -10.06
CA GLN A 460 -17.69 -25.37 -8.89
C GLN A 460 -16.46 -26.22 -8.59
N TRP A 461 -16.22 -26.44 -7.31
CA TRP A 461 -15.26 -27.45 -6.87
C TRP A 461 -15.97 -28.78 -6.65
N PRO A 462 -15.31 -29.93 -6.89
CA PRO A 462 -15.92 -31.25 -6.73
C PRO A 462 -16.58 -31.46 -5.36
N ASP A 463 -15.98 -30.89 -4.30
CA ASP A 463 -16.40 -31.10 -2.92
C ASP A 463 -17.28 -29.96 -2.37
N SER A 464 -17.77 -29.04 -3.22
CA SER A 464 -18.57 -27.89 -2.77
C SER A 464 -19.73 -27.60 -3.71
N THR A 465 -20.93 -27.55 -3.15
CA THR A 465 -22.15 -27.12 -3.86
C THR A 465 -22.19 -25.60 -4.10
N ALA A 466 -21.41 -24.81 -3.34
CA ALA A 466 -21.33 -23.37 -3.50
C ALA A 466 -20.54 -22.96 -4.75
N ALA A 467 -21.08 -22.01 -5.51
CA ALA A 467 -20.40 -21.42 -6.66
C ALA A 467 -19.16 -20.62 -6.20
N GLN A 468 -18.01 -20.94 -6.78
CA GLN A 468 -16.76 -20.21 -6.59
C GLN A 468 -16.63 -19.11 -7.65
N ARG A 469 -15.94 -18.03 -7.31
CA ARG A 469 -15.76 -16.82 -8.13
C ARG A 469 -14.29 -16.42 -8.18
N PHE A 470 -13.83 -15.93 -9.34
CA PHE A 470 -12.47 -15.42 -9.42
C PHE A 470 -12.36 -14.01 -8.85
N MET A 471 -11.29 -13.73 -8.11
CA MET A 471 -11.00 -12.44 -7.50
C MET A 471 -9.50 -12.12 -7.52
N TRP A 472 -9.15 -10.92 -7.02
CA TRP A 472 -7.76 -10.50 -6.85
C TRP A 472 -6.98 -11.40 -5.91
#